data_AF-A0A9E5RMI7-F1
#
_entry.id   AF-A0A9E5RMI7-F1
#
_cell.length_a   1.000
_cell.length_b   1.000
_cell.length_c   1.000
_cell.angle_alpha   90.00
_cell.angle_beta   90.00
_cell.angle_gamma   90.00
#
_symmetry.space_group_name_H-M   'P 1'
#
loop_
_entity.id
_entity.type
_entity.pdbx_description
1 polymer ?
#
loop_
_entity_poly.entity_id
_entity_poly.type
_entity_poly.pdbx_seq_one_letter_code
_entity_poly.pdbx_strand_id
1 'polypeptide(L)' 'MKLDHETCYRAVQARDRRFDGRFFTAVLTTKIYCRPICPAPTPKRENCIFLPLCGGGS' A
#
# COMPACT_ATOMS: atom_id res chain seq x y z
N MET A 1 -9.48 -7.33 -11.82
CA MET A 1 -8.18 -7.71 -11.23
C MET A 1 -8.28 -7.48 -9.73
N LYS A 2 -8.36 -8.53 -8.90
CA LYS A 2 -8.41 -8.38 -7.44
C LYS A 2 -7.02 -8.00 -6.95
N LEU A 3 -6.88 -6.88 -6.24
CA LEU A 3 -5.65 -6.57 -5.50
C LEU A 3 -5.71 -7.36 -4.18
N ASP A 4 -5.04 -8.51 -4.13
CA ASP A 4 -4.94 -9.27 -2.88
C ASP A 4 -4.09 -8.52 -1.86
N HIS A 5 -4.58 -8.43 -0.62
CA HIS A 5 -3.87 -7.79 0.49
C HIS A 5 -2.45 -8.36 0.68
N GLU A 6 -2.27 -9.65 0.44
CA GLU A 6 -0.97 -10.30 0.53
C GLU A 6 -0.01 -9.84 -0.57
N THR A 7 -0.50 -9.71 -1.79
CA THR A 7 0.27 -9.21 -2.94
C THR A 7 0.68 -7.76 -2.74
N CYS A 8 -0.24 -6.91 -2.26
CA CYS A 8 0.08 -5.53 -1.92
C CYS A 8 1.12 -5.44 -0.80
N TYR A 9 0.97 -6.24 0.26
CA TYR A 9 1.92 -6.27 1.37
C TYR A 9 3.31 -6.73 0.93
N ARG A 10 3.39 -7.80 0.11
CA ARG A 10 4.65 -8.25 -0.48
C ARG A 10 5.27 -7.20 -1.38
N ALA A 11 4.47 -6.48 -2.18
CA ALA A 11 4.96 -5.39 -3.03
C ALA A 11 5.55 -4.23 -2.20
N VAL A 12 4.93 -3.88 -1.07
CA VAL A 12 5.46 -2.87 -0.13
C VAL A 12 6.74 -3.35 0.54
N GLN A 13 6.76 -4.62 0.97
CA GLN A 13 7.94 -5.22 1.58
C GLN A 13 9.12 -5.32 0.59
N ALA A 14 8.84 -5.65 -0.67
CA ALA A 14 9.81 -5.68 -1.76
C ALA A 14 10.14 -4.29 -2.32
N ARG A 15 9.41 -3.24 -1.91
CA ARG A 15 9.54 -1.85 -2.40
C ARG A 15 9.45 -1.77 -3.93
N ASP A 16 8.53 -2.54 -4.48
CA ASP A 16 8.42 -2.71 -5.92
C ASP A 16 7.81 -1.45 -6.57
N ARG A 17 8.65 -0.72 -7.30
CA ARG A 17 8.28 0.55 -7.96
C ARG A 17 7.20 0.36 -9.03
N ARG A 18 6.94 -0.87 -9.49
CA ARG A 18 5.84 -1.16 -10.43
C ARG A 18 4.46 -0.91 -9.83
N PHE A 19 4.37 -0.91 -8.50
CA PHE A 19 3.15 -0.59 -7.76
C PHE A 19 3.12 0.85 -7.24
N ASP A 20 4.18 1.62 -7.46
CA ASP A 20 4.16 3.06 -7.22
C ASP A 20 3.06 3.69 -8.08
N GLY A 21 2.13 4.38 -7.42
CA GLY A 21 0.99 4.97 -8.09
C GLY A 21 -0.15 4.00 -8.45
N ARG A 22 -0.09 2.73 -8.06
CA ARG A 22 -1.24 1.81 -8.17
C ARG A 22 -2.14 1.84 -6.94
N PHE A 23 -1.53 1.98 -5.77
CA PHE A 23 -2.22 2.03 -4.49
C PHE A 23 -1.39 2.79 -3.44
N PHE A 24 -2.05 3.24 -2.38
CA PHE A 24 -1.44 3.77 -1.16
C PHE A 24 -1.56 2.77 -0.01
N THR A 25 -0.58 2.81 0.89
CA THR A 25 -0.64 2.07 2.15
C THR A 25 -1.02 3.03 3.25
N ALA A 26 -2.22 2.86 3.80
CA ALA A 26 -2.69 3.58 4.99
C ALA A 26 -2.35 2.77 6.23
N VAL A 27 -1.67 3.40 7.19
CA VAL A 27 -1.28 2.77 8.44
C VAL A 27 -2.30 3.17 9.52
N LEU A 28 -3.08 2.22 10.03
CA LEU A 28 -4.14 2.48 11.00
C LEU A 28 -3.63 3.05 12.33
N THR A 29 -2.44 2.62 12.75
CA THR A 29 -1.84 3.04 14.03
C THR A 29 -1.41 4.50 14.02
N THR A 30 -0.82 4.97 12.92
CA THR A 30 -0.34 6.37 12.79
C THR A 30 -1.29 7.25 12.00
N LYS A 31 -2.29 6.67 11.32
CA LYS A 31 -3.17 7.34 10.35
C LYS A 31 -2.43 8.08 9.24
N ILE A 32 -1.24 7.60 8.87
CA ILE A 32 -0.43 8.14 7.78
C ILE A 32 -0.62 7.28 6.53
N TYR A 33 -0.67 7.95 5.38
CA TYR A 33 -0.60 7.31 4.08
C TYR A 33 0.84 7.36 3.58
N CYS A 34 1.44 6.21 3.27
CA CYS A 34 2.73 6.17 2.56
C CYS A 34 2.61 5.45 1.20
N ARG A 35 3.59 5.74 0.34
CA ARG A 35 3.76 5.04 -0.94
C ARG A 35 4.35 3.65 -0.69
N PRO A 36 4.06 2.64 -1.53
CA PRO A 36 4.63 1.30 -1.39
C PRO A 36 6.18 1.27 -1.53
N ILE A 37 6.77 2.34 -2.05
CA ILE A 37 8.23 2.53 -2.20
C ILE A 37 8.89 3.23 -1.01
N CYS A 38 8.11 3.61 -0.01
CA CYS A 38 8.55 4.39 1.15
C CYS A 38 9.63 3.61 1.92
N PRO A 39 10.78 4.23 2.27
CA PRO A 39 11.85 3.55 3.00
C PRO A 39 11.50 3.29 4.46
N ALA A 40 10.37 3.82 4.94
CA ALA A 40 9.87 3.61 6.29
C ALA A 40 9.75 2.10 6.60
N PRO A 41 9.96 1.70 7.87
CA PRO A 41 9.79 0.32 8.29
C PRO A 41 8.37 -0.15 7.96
N THR A 42 8.25 -1.29 7.29
CA THR A 42 6.97 -1.84 6.90
C THR A 42 6.16 -2.14 8.17
N PRO A 43 4.97 -1.56 8.35
CA PRO A 43 4.15 -1.82 9.53
C PRO A 43 3.65 -3.27 9.52
N LYS A 44 3.07 -3.70 10.64
CA LYS A 44 2.36 -4.99 10.71
C LYS A 44 1.24 -5.01 9.66
N ARG A 45 1.11 -6.12 8.93
CA ARG A 45 0.07 -6.35 7.91
C ARG A 45 -1.33 -6.01 8.40
N GLU A 46 -1.63 -6.35 9.65
CA GLU A 46 -2.92 -6.12 10.29
C GLU A 46 -3.28 -4.63 10.42
N ASN A 47 -2.26 -3.77 10.52
CA ASN A 47 -2.43 -2.32 10.63
C ASN A 47 -2.26 -1.61 9.28
N CYS A 48 -2.09 -2.36 8.19
CA CYS A 48 -1.91 -1.81 6.85
C CYS A 48 -3.20 -2.00 6.05
N ILE A 49 -3.73 -0.90 5.52
CA ILE A 49 -4.83 -0.91 4.55
C ILE A 49 -4.27 -0.45 3.21
N PHE A 50 -4.67 -1.14 2.14
CA PHE A 50 -4.26 -0.78 0.78
C PHE A 50 -5.42 -0.11 0.05
N LEU A 51 -5.24 1.15 -0.30
CA LEU A 51 -6.23 1.96 -1.00
C LEU A 51 -5.81 2.12 -2.46
N PRO A 52 -6.61 1.69 -3.46
CA PRO A 52 -6.26 1.90 -4.86
C PRO A 52 -6.16 3.39 -5.20
N LEU A 53 -5.16 3.78 -6.00
CA LEU A 53 -4.97 5.18 -6.40
C LEU A 53 -6.02 5.64 -7.44
N CYS A 54 -6.84 4.74 -7.96
CA CYS A 54 -7.83 5.04 -8.99
C CYS A 54 -8.97 5.90 -8.42
N GLY A 55 -8.71 7.17 -8.16
CA GLY A 55 -9.68 8.24 -8.20
C GLY A 55 -9.95 8.56 -9.66
N GLY A 56 -11.05 8.04 -10.18
CA GLY A 56 -11.45 8.23 -11.56
C GLY A 56 -12.79 7.58 -11.87
N GLY A 57 -13.85 8.04 -11.21
CA GLY A 57 -15.24 7.96 -11.71
C GLY A 57 -16.01 6.68 -11.40
N SER A 58 -16.96 6.78 -10.46
CA SER A 58 -18.37 6.96 -10.84
C SER A 58 -18.93 8.14 -10.05
#